data_AF-A0A933J5K5-F1
#
_entry.id   AF-A0A933J5K5-F1
#
_cell.length_a   1.000
_cell.length_b   1.000
_cell.length_c   1.000
_cell.angle_alpha   90.00
_cell.angle_beta   90.00
_cell.angle_gamma   90.00
#
_symmetry.space_group_name_H-M   'P 1'
#
loop_
_entity.id
_entity.type
_entity.pdbx_description
1 polymer ?
#
loop_
_entity_poly.entity_id
_entity_poly.type
_entity_poly.pdbx_seq_one_letter_code
_entity_poly.pdbx_strand_id
1 'polypeptide(L)'
;MRSLATKLLLAFLAVSLIGMALASVLARWTTVQEFDRLVLERAHNNFLDEVTTYYQTHGSWSGVSEYFQQKFQSSQPLPRPGDPGNLRPPPQIQGGAPRLPPVPFILIDRNGYVVHALPPYRLGDYIPPEQLARGTPVEVGSQVVGTMLATGGAPPLNDQEQQYLDRT
;
A
#
# COMPACT_ATOMS: atom_id res chain seq x y z
N MET A 1 -0.34 -55.59 -30.43
CA MET A 1 0.85 -54.71 -30.44
C MET A 1 0.43 -53.22 -30.40
N ARG A 2 -0.12 -52.73 -29.27
CA ARG A 2 -0.61 -51.34 -29.14
C ARG A 2 -0.49 -50.74 -27.72
N SER A 3 0.41 -51.25 -26.87
CA SER A 3 0.51 -50.80 -25.46
C SER A 3 1.79 -50.06 -25.09
N LEU A 4 2.85 -50.12 -25.91
CA LEU A 4 4.12 -49.43 -25.60
C LEU A 4 4.09 -47.94 -26.01
N ALA A 5 3.68 -47.65 -27.25
CA ALA A 5 3.60 -46.28 -27.76
C ALA A 5 2.56 -45.42 -27.00
N THR A 6 1.44 -46.02 -26.58
CA THR A 6 0.41 -45.34 -25.77
C THR A 6 0.89 -45.04 -24.36
N LYS A 7 1.62 -45.95 -23.70
CA LYS A 7 2.25 -45.68 -22.39
C LYS A 7 3.28 -44.55 -22.46
N LEU A 8 4.11 -44.53 -23.51
CA LEU A 8 5.10 -43.48 -23.73
C LEU A 8 4.44 -42.12 -23.98
N LEU A 9 3.40 -42.08 -24.82
CA LEU A 9 2.68 -40.84 -25.13
C LEU A 9 1.94 -40.29 -23.90
N LEU A 10 1.36 -41.16 -23.07
CA LEU A 10 0.72 -40.77 -21.81
C LEU A 10 1.73 -40.25 -20.78
N ALA A 11 2.90 -40.89 -20.67
CA ALA A 11 3.97 -40.44 -19.79
C ALA A 11 4.51 -39.06 -20.22
N PHE A 12 4.68 -38.85 -21.52
CA PHE A 12 5.15 -37.56 -22.06
C PHE A 12 4.14 -36.44 -21.81
N LEU A 13 2.85 -36.74 -21.98
CA LEU A 13 1.75 -35.80 -21.72
C LEU A 13 1.60 -35.48 -20.22
N ALA A 14 1.80 -36.47 -19.35
CA ALA A 14 1.80 -36.24 -17.90
C ALA A 14 2.97 -35.35 -17.47
N VAL A 15 4.18 -35.60 -17.99
CA VAL A 15 5.37 -34.79 -17.65
C VAL A 15 5.22 -33.35 -18.15
N SER A 16 4.69 -33.14 -19.35
CA SER A 16 4.47 -31.77 -19.87
C SER A 16 3.43 -31.01 -19.05
N LEU A 17 2.32 -31.65 -18.67
CA LEU A 17 1.30 -31.05 -17.78
C LEU A 17 1.86 -30.68 -16.42
N ILE A 18 2.66 -31.57 -15.82
CA ILE A 18 3.30 -31.32 -14.53
C ILE A 18 4.29 -30.14 -14.63
N GLY A 19 5.09 -30.10 -15.70
CA GLY A 19 6.01 -28.99 -15.96
C GLY A 19 5.29 -27.65 -16.11
N MET A 20 4.16 -27.63 -16.82
CA MET A 20 3.35 -26.43 -17.02
C MET A 20 2.68 -25.95 -15.72
N ALA A 21 2.20 -26.87 -14.89
CA ALA A 21 1.65 -26.58 -13.57
C ALA A 21 2.72 -26.00 -12.63
N LEU A 22 3.90 -26.61 -12.59
CA LEU A 22 5.04 -26.13 -11.79
C LEU A 22 5.48 -24.73 -12.23
N ALA A 23 5.63 -24.49 -13.53
CA ALA A 23 5.99 -23.17 -14.05
C ALA A 23 4.96 -22.09 -13.67
N SER A 24 3.67 -22.42 -13.76
CA SER A 24 2.58 -21.50 -13.37
C SER A 24 2.62 -21.16 -11.87
N VAL A 25 2.88 -22.16 -11.01
CA VAL A 25 3.01 -21.96 -9.55
C VAL A 25 4.24 -21.12 -9.22
N LEU A 26 5.39 -21.42 -9.83
CA LEU A 26 6.63 -20.67 -9.61
C LEU A 26 6.55 -19.22 -10.10
N ALA A 27 5.92 -18.97 -11.25
CA ALA A 27 5.67 -17.61 -11.73
C ALA A 27 4.76 -16.83 -10.76
N ARG A 28 3.76 -17.51 -10.19
CA ARG A 28 2.87 -16.91 -9.18
C ARG A 28 3.62 -16.59 -7.87
N TRP A 29 4.56 -17.44 -7.46
CA TRP A 29 5.36 -17.22 -6.23
C TRP A 29 6.43 -16.13 -6.38
N THR A 30 7.10 -16.06 -7.54
CA THR A 30 8.16 -15.06 -7.78
C THR A 30 7.62 -13.64 -8.00
N THR A 31 6.37 -13.49 -8.45
CA THR A 31 5.80 -12.17 -8.77
C THR A 31 5.21 -11.45 -7.55
N VAL A 32 4.74 -12.17 -6.53
CA VAL A 32 3.98 -11.56 -5.42
C VAL A 32 4.89 -11.06 -4.29
N GLN A 33 5.97 -11.77 -3.95
CA GLN A 33 6.79 -11.40 -2.78
C GLN A 33 7.66 -10.15 -2.99
N GLU A 34 8.18 -9.92 -4.20
CA GLU A 34 8.98 -8.70 -4.46
C GLU A 34 8.14 -7.47 -4.72
N PHE A 35 6.87 -7.66 -5.11
CA PHE A 35 5.94 -6.57 -5.29
C PHE A 35 5.65 -5.88 -3.95
N ASP A 36 5.37 -6.65 -2.89
CA ASP A 36 5.04 -6.11 -1.57
C ASP A 36 6.20 -5.27 -0.99
N ARG A 37 7.44 -5.76 -1.14
CA ARG A 37 8.63 -5.04 -0.68
C ARG A 37 8.82 -3.73 -1.45
N LEU A 38 8.72 -3.77 -2.78
CA LEU A 38 8.92 -2.58 -3.62
C LEU A 38 7.81 -1.54 -3.42
N VAL A 39 6.58 -1.98 -3.20
CA VAL A 39 5.44 -1.09 -2.92
C VAL A 39 5.61 -0.40 -1.57
N LEU A 40 6.01 -1.13 -0.52
CA LEU A 40 6.25 -0.56 0.80
C LEU A 40 7.41 0.44 0.78
N GLU A 41 8.51 0.11 0.09
CA GLU A 41 9.67 0.99 -0.04
C GLU A 41 9.31 2.29 -0.79
N ARG A 42 8.55 2.19 -1.89
CA ARG A 42 8.08 3.38 -2.62
C ARG A 42 7.11 4.21 -1.78
N ALA A 43 6.21 3.56 -1.04
CA ALA A 43 5.26 4.24 -0.14
C ALA A 43 5.98 5.00 0.98
N HIS A 44 7.03 4.40 1.55
CA HIS A 44 7.89 5.04 2.56
C HIS A 44 8.48 6.33 1.99
N ASN A 45 9.24 6.25 0.89
CA ASN A 45 9.94 7.40 0.33
C ASN A 45 8.98 8.52 -0.08
N ASN A 46 7.86 8.18 -0.72
CA ASN A 46 6.84 9.17 -1.10
C ASN A 46 6.22 9.88 0.12
N PHE A 47 5.92 9.14 1.19
CA PHE A 47 5.36 9.75 2.40
C PHE A 47 6.39 10.63 3.10
N LEU A 48 7.65 10.19 3.18
CA LEU A 48 8.75 10.97 3.75
C LEU A 48 8.95 12.29 3.00
N ASP A 49 8.99 12.26 1.67
CA ASP A 49 9.10 13.45 0.84
C ASP A 49 7.92 14.42 1.07
N GLU A 50 6.72 13.87 1.21
CA GLU A 50 5.52 14.68 1.40
C GLU A 50 5.46 15.35 2.76
N VAL A 51 5.75 14.62 3.86
CA VAL A 51 5.79 15.22 5.21
C VAL A 51 6.90 16.26 5.32
N THR A 52 8.04 16.01 4.66
CA THR A 52 9.18 16.95 4.61
C THR A 52 8.78 18.22 3.88
N THR A 53 8.15 18.10 2.71
CA THR A 53 7.65 19.24 1.91
C THR A 53 6.60 20.04 2.67
N TYR A 54 5.67 19.35 3.35
CA TYR A 54 4.65 19.99 4.17
C TYR A 54 5.29 20.86 5.26
N TYR A 55 6.25 20.32 6.00
CA TYR A 55 6.95 21.04 7.06
C TYR A 55 7.80 22.20 6.52
N GLN A 56 8.45 22.03 5.37
CA GLN A 56 9.18 23.13 4.72
C GLN A 56 8.27 24.31 4.35
N THR A 57 7.02 24.01 3.96
CA THR A 57 6.05 25.04 3.54
C THR A 57 5.36 25.72 4.72
N HIS A 58 4.99 24.96 5.75
CA HIS A 58 4.18 25.45 6.88
C HIS A 58 5.01 25.77 8.13
N GLY A 59 6.23 25.24 8.25
CA GLY A 59 7.10 25.38 9.42
C GLY A 59 6.60 24.66 10.67
N SER A 60 5.52 23.89 10.59
CA SER A 60 4.88 23.21 11.72
C SER A 60 4.05 22.01 11.26
N TRP A 61 3.62 21.17 12.21
CA TRP A 61 2.70 20.05 11.95
C TRP A 61 1.22 20.43 12.10
N SER A 62 0.89 21.71 12.26
CA SER A 62 -0.50 22.14 12.46
C SER A 62 -1.31 22.03 11.17
N GLY A 63 -2.34 21.18 11.14
CA GLY A 63 -3.15 20.96 9.94
C GLY A 63 -2.66 19.79 9.07
N VAL A 64 -1.63 19.06 9.49
CA VAL A 64 -1.04 17.97 8.70
C VAL A 64 -2.05 16.84 8.49
N SER A 65 -2.85 16.54 9.50
CA SER A 65 -3.89 15.51 9.44
C SER A 65 -4.95 15.86 8.41
N GLU A 66 -5.44 17.08 8.40
CA GLU A 66 -6.45 17.60 7.47
C GLU A 66 -5.91 17.63 6.04
N TYR A 67 -4.66 18.09 5.87
CA TYR A 67 -3.98 18.10 4.57
C TYR A 67 -3.92 16.69 3.96
N PHE A 68 -3.47 15.69 4.72
CA PHE A 68 -3.43 14.31 4.24
C PHE A 68 -4.82 13.73 4.04
N GLN A 69 -5.77 13.94 4.97
CA GLN A 69 -7.14 13.48 4.82
C GLN A 69 -7.79 14.03 3.54
N GLN A 70 -7.61 15.32 3.23
CA GLN A 70 -8.14 15.93 2.01
C GLN A 70 -7.46 15.37 0.76
N LYS A 71 -6.15 15.12 0.79
CA LYS A 71 -5.41 14.54 -0.34
C LYS A 71 -5.85 13.08 -0.61
N PHE A 72 -6.09 12.30 0.44
CA PHE A 72 -6.64 10.95 0.30
C PHE A 72 -8.11 10.94 -0.13
N GLN A 73 -8.94 11.84 0.40
CA GLN A 73 -10.36 11.97 0.04
C GLN A 73 -10.57 12.51 -1.38
N SER A 74 -9.75 13.45 -1.84
CA SER A 74 -9.81 13.95 -3.24
C SER A 74 -9.39 12.89 -4.27
N SER A 75 -8.72 11.83 -3.81
CA SER A 75 -8.45 10.63 -4.60
C SER A 75 -9.64 9.63 -4.61
N GLN A 76 -10.66 9.86 -3.78
CA GLN A 76 -11.92 9.09 -3.77
C GLN A 76 -12.98 9.81 -4.60
N PRO A 77 -13.72 9.11 -5.48
CA PRO A 77 -14.82 9.74 -6.21
C PRO A 77 -15.93 10.16 -5.22
N LEU A 78 -16.17 11.47 -5.13
CA LEU A 78 -17.26 12.06 -4.35
C LEU A 78 -18.60 11.38 -4.68
N PRO A 79 -19.39 10.94 -3.67
CA PRO A 79 -20.80 10.62 -3.86
C PRO A 79 -21.55 11.88 -4.31
N ARG A 80 -22.09 11.88 -5.53
CA ARG A 80 -22.95 12.99 -5.99
C ARG A 80 -24.23 13.01 -5.15
N PRO A 81 -24.60 14.13 -4.50
CA PRO A 81 -25.87 14.22 -3.79
C PRO A 81 -27.02 14.20 -4.80
N GLY A 82 -27.85 13.14 -4.78
CA GLY A 82 -29.12 13.13 -5.51
C GLY A 82 -29.51 11.87 -6.28
N ASP A 83 -28.81 10.73 -6.16
CA ASP A 83 -29.16 9.53 -6.95
C ASP A 83 -29.66 8.36 -6.07
N PRO A 84 -30.94 8.34 -5.70
CA PRO A 84 -31.56 7.17 -5.09
C PRO A 84 -31.84 6.14 -6.19
N GLY A 85 -30.87 5.27 -6.50
CA GLY A 85 -31.18 3.97 -7.14
C GLY A 85 -30.29 3.46 -8.27
N ASN A 86 -29.19 4.11 -8.67
CA ASN A 86 -28.38 3.60 -9.79
C ASN A 86 -27.14 2.79 -9.37
N LEU A 87 -27.30 1.46 -9.40
CA LEU A 87 -26.25 0.42 -9.39
C LEU A 87 -25.40 0.40 -10.68
N ARG A 88 -25.09 1.56 -11.27
CA ARG A 88 -24.20 1.60 -12.45
C ARG A 88 -22.75 1.85 -11.99
N PRO A 89 -21.79 0.98 -12.34
CA PRO A 89 -20.40 1.25 -12.04
C PRO A 89 -19.98 2.58 -12.69
N PRO A 90 -19.18 3.41 -11.99
CA PRO A 90 -18.80 4.72 -12.48
C PRO A 90 -18.04 4.61 -13.82
N PRO A 91 -18.18 5.59 -14.73
CA PRO A 91 -17.40 5.63 -15.96
C PRO A 91 -15.92 5.67 -15.60
N GLN A 92 -15.18 4.68 -16.07
CA GLN A 92 -13.72 4.62 -15.96
C GLN A 92 -13.16 5.79 -16.75
N ILE A 93 -12.89 6.92 -16.08
CA ILE A 93 -12.07 7.97 -16.66
C ILE A 93 -10.67 7.38 -16.79
N GLN A 94 -10.34 7.06 -18.03
CA GLN A 94 -9.05 6.62 -18.51
C GLN A 94 -8.04 7.75 -18.22
N GLY A 95 -7.31 7.63 -17.11
CA GLY A 95 -6.39 8.67 -16.62
C GLY A 95 -6.51 9.03 -15.14
N GLY A 96 -7.21 8.24 -14.32
CA GLY A 96 -7.31 8.47 -12.88
C GLY A 96 -5.94 8.55 -12.21
N ALA A 97 -5.70 9.63 -11.48
CA ALA A 97 -4.53 9.80 -10.62
C ALA A 97 -4.31 8.52 -9.79
N PRO A 98 -3.06 8.09 -9.58
CA PRO A 98 -2.76 6.92 -8.76
C PRO A 98 -3.49 7.07 -7.43
N ARG A 99 -4.42 6.15 -7.13
CA ARG A 99 -4.97 6.03 -5.79
C ARG A 99 -3.79 5.63 -4.93
N LEU A 100 -3.25 6.54 -4.11
CA LEU A 100 -2.21 6.15 -3.18
C LEU A 100 -2.83 5.12 -2.22
N PRO A 101 -2.26 3.91 -2.11
CA PRO A 101 -2.70 2.98 -1.08
C PRO A 101 -2.58 3.66 0.29
N PRO A 102 -3.47 3.37 1.26
CA PRO A 102 -3.30 3.82 2.63
C PRO A 102 -1.92 3.37 3.12
N VAL A 103 -0.98 4.31 3.17
CA VAL A 103 0.39 4.00 3.56
C VAL A 103 0.38 3.71 5.06
N PRO A 104 0.99 2.61 5.54
CA PRO A 104 0.89 2.20 6.93
C PRO A 104 1.84 2.98 7.85
N PHE A 105 1.93 4.31 7.69
CA PHE A 105 2.88 5.14 8.44
C PHE A 105 2.15 6.19 9.27
N ILE A 106 2.49 6.25 10.56
CA ILE A 106 2.13 7.37 11.43
C ILE A 106 3.24 8.41 11.42
N LEU A 107 2.86 9.66 11.65
CA LEU A 107 3.80 10.76 11.87
C LEU A 107 3.74 11.20 13.31
N ILE A 108 4.91 11.30 13.93
CA ILE A 108 5.11 11.77 15.30
C ILE A 108 5.90 13.08 15.26
N ASP A 109 5.51 14.05 16.09
CA ASP A 109 6.24 15.31 16.23
C ASP A 109 7.56 15.14 17.02
N ARG A 110 8.35 16.21 17.08
CA ARG A 110 9.60 16.28 17.85
C ARG A 110 9.44 16.02 19.36
N ASN A 111 8.22 16.13 19.89
CA ASN A 111 7.92 15.94 21.31
C ASN A 111 7.45 14.51 21.61
N GLY A 112 7.32 13.66 20.59
CA GLY A 112 6.88 12.29 20.72
C GLY A 112 5.37 12.08 20.60
N TYR A 113 4.60 13.08 20.16
CA TYR A 113 3.15 12.98 19.99
C TYR A 113 2.73 12.71 18.55
N VAL A 114 1.78 11.80 18.36
CA VAL A 114 1.24 11.45 17.05
C VAL A 114 0.46 12.63 16.44
N VAL A 115 0.87 13.09 15.27
CA VAL A 115 0.25 14.20 14.51
C VAL A 115 -0.40 13.76 13.20
N HIS A 116 -0.07 12.56 12.71
CA HIS A 116 -0.83 11.86 11.68
C HIS A 116 -1.05 10.41 12.15
N ALA A 117 -2.31 10.06 12.36
CA ALA A 117 -2.68 8.82 13.06
C ALA A 117 -3.26 7.77 12.12
N LEU A 118 -2.92 6.52 12.41
CA LEU A 118 -3.48 5.32 11.82
C LEU A 118 -3.73 4.31 12.95
N PRO A 119 -4.87 3.59 12.95
CA PRO A 119 -5.12 2.56 13.95
C PRO A 119 -3.96 1.57 14.07
N PRO A 120 -3.58 1.16 15.31
CA PRO A 120 -4.26 1.45 16.58
C PRO A 120 -3.93 2.82 17.20
N TYR A 121 -2.99 3.57 16.63
CA TYR A 121 -2.54 4.86 17.15
C TYR A 121 -3.56 5.96 16.86
N ARG A 122 -3.72 6.87 17.81
CA ARG A 122 -4.62 8.02 17.75
C ARG A 122 -3.83 9.32 17.76
N LEU A 123 -4.46 10.39 17.28
CA LEU A 123 -3.88 11.73 17.36
C LEU A 123 -3.64 12.10 18.82
N GLY A 124 -2.44 12.63 19.10
CA GLY A 124 -2.01 13.00 20.44
C GLY A 124 -1.51 11.84 21.30
N ASP A 125 -1.48 10.60 20.80
CA ASP A 125 -0.83 9.50 21.52
C ASP A 125 0.67 9.80 21.68
N TYR A 126 1.22 9.52 22.87
CA TYR A 126 2.64 9.66 23.14
C TYR A 126 3.38 8.36 22.85
N ILE A 127 4.47 8.45 22.08
CA ILE A 127 5.31 7.32 21.71
C ILE A 127 6.65 7.41 22.46
N PRO A 128 7.01 6.37 23.23
CA PRO A 128 8.28 6.35 23.96
C PRO A 128 9.51 6.49 23.04
N PRO A 129 10.59 7.15 23.50
CA PRO A 129 11.80 7.37 22.69
C PRO A 129 12.42 6.08 22.14
N GLU A 130 12.34 4.97 22.88
CA GLU A 130 12.82 3.66 22.44
C GLU A 130 12.09 3.16 21.19
N GLN A 131 10.81 3.50 21.05
CA GLN A 131 10.03 3.16 19.87
C GLN A 131 10.28 4.14 18.72
N LEU A 132 10.49 5.42 19.01
CA LEU A 132 10.89 6.42 18.01
C LEU A 132 12.24 6.11 17.38
N ALA A 133 13.18 5.55 18.15
CA ALA A 133 14.50 5.13 17.65
C ALA A 133 14.43 4.02 16.58
N ARG A 134 13.29 3.31 16.48
CA ARG A 134 13.03 2.31 15.42
C ARG A 134 12.36 2.91 14.18
N GLY A 135 11.92 4.16 14.25
CA GLY A 135 11.31 4.89 13.15
C GLY A 135 12.33 5.53 12.23
N THR A 136 11.84 6.18 11.18
CA THR A 136 12.65 7.00 10.27
C THR A 136 12.55 8.46 10.70
N PRO A 137 13.67 9.15 10.98
CA PRO A 137 13.63 10.56 11.33
C PRO A 137 13.21 11.39 10.11
N VAL A 138 12.34 12.37 10.32
CA VAL A 138 11.99 13.37 9.32
C VAL A 138 12.91 14.57 9.51
N GLU A 139 13.78 14.82 8.54
CA GLU A 139 14.80 15.86 8.60
C GLU A 139 14.49 16.99 7.63
N VAL A 140 14.53 18.24 8.11
CA VAL A 140 14.45 19.43 7.27
C VAL A 140 15.73 20.24 7.50
N GLY A 141 16.63 20.24 6.52
CA GLY A 141 17.97 20.78 6.67
C GLY A 141 18.83 19.91 7.58
N SER A 142 19.25 20.43 8.73
CA SER A 142 20.02 19.70 9.75
C SER A 142 19.23 19.45 11.04
N GLN A 143 17.91 19.63 11.00
CA GLN A 143 17.03 19.48 12.16
C GLN A 143 16.04 18.33 11.95
N VAL A 144 15.99 17.42 12.93
CA VAL A 144 14.91 16.42 13.04
C VAL A 144 13.65 17.12 13.51
N VAL A 145 12.61 17.11 12.68
CA VAL A 145 11.33 17.82 12.93
C VAL A 145 10.21 16.88 13.35
N GLY A 146 10.42 15.57 13.18
CA GLY A 146 9.51 14.52 13.59
C GLY A 146 10.09 13.14 13.30
N THR A 147 9.28 12.11 13.55
CA THR A 147 9.63 10.72 13.29
C THR A 147 8.46 10.04 12.60
N MET A 148 8.75 9.29 11.55
CA MET A 148 7.80 8.42 10.89
C MET A 148 7.94 6.99 11.42
N LEU A 149 6.83 6.34 11.73
CA LEU A 149 6.83 4.95 12.19
C LEU A 149 5.83 4.11 11.40
N ALA A 150 6.25 2.94 10.93
CA ALA A 150 5.36 1.98 10.33
C ALA A 150 4.45 1.35 11.42
N THR A 151 3.15 1.25 11.15
CA THR A 151 2.18 0.59 12.06
C THR A 151 2.33 -0.93 12.08
N GLY A 152 3.17 -1.50 11.19
CA GLY A 152 3.44 -2.93 11.10
C GLY A 152 2.33 -3.75 10.42
N GLY A 153 1.25 -3.11 9.97
CA GLY A 153 0.24 -3.74 9.12
C GLY A 153 0.72 -3.82 7.67
N ALA A 154 0.41 -4.95 7.00
CA ALA A 154 0.52 -5.00 5.54
C ALA A 154 -0.35 -3.88 4.94
N PRO A 155 0.11 -3.19 3.88
CA PRO A 155 -0.73 -2.23 3.16
C PRO A 155 -2.08 -2.89 2.84
N PRO A 156 -3.22 -2.24 3.12
CA PRO A 156 -4.50 -2.82 2.77
C PRO A 156 -4.54 -3.01 1.25
N LEU A 157 -4.85 -4.25 0.84
CA LEU A 157 -5.09 -4.60 -0.56
C LEU A 157 -6.15 -3.66 -1.13
N ASN A 158 -5.90 -3.13 -2.32
CA ASN A 158 -6.90 -2.29 -2.97
C ASN A 158 -8.06 -3.13 -3.52
N ASP A 159 -9.21 -2.49 -3.79
CA ASP A 159 -10.40 -3.19 -4.30
C ASP A 159 -10.13 -3.99 -5.59
N GLN A 160 -9.16 -3.58 -6.42
CA GLN A 160 -8.80 -4.29 -7.64
C GLN A 160 -7.99 -5.56 -7.36
N GLU A 161 -7.07 -5.50 -6.41
CA GLU A 161 -6.29 -6.66 -5.93
C GLU A 161 -7.20 -7.66 -5.22
N GLN A 162 -8.19 -7.17 -4.46
CA GLN A 162 -9.18 -8.00 -3.80
C GLN A 162 -10.11 -8.70 -4.81
N GLN A 163 -10.56 -7.98 -5.85
CA GLN A 163 -11.30 -8.59 -6.96
C GLN A 163 -10.46 -9.58 -7.78
N TYR A 164 -9.15 -9.41 -7.85
CA TYR A 164 -8.27 -10.35 -8.52
C TYR A 164 -8.05 -11.62 -7.69
N LEU A 165 -7.95 -11.48 -6.37
CA LEU A 165 -7.89 -12.60 -5.41
C LEU A 165 -9.18 -13.42 -5.42
N ASP A 166 -10.35 -12.77 -5.38
CA ASP A 166 -11.67 -13.44 -5.38
C ASP A 166 -11.98 -14.18 -6.69
N ARG A 167 -11.25 -13.89 -7.77
CA ARG A 167 -11.42 -14.51 -9.09
C ARG A 167 -10.50 -15.71 -9.35
N THR A 168 -9.66 -16.10 -8.38
CA THR A 168 -8.83 -17.32 -8.45
C THR A 168 -9.18 -18.30 -7.36
#